data_AF-A0A4Q9DV83-F1
#
_entry.id   AF-A0A4Q9DV83-F1
#
_cell.length_a   1.000
_cell.length_b   1.000
_cell.length_c   1.000
_cell.angle_alpha   90.00
_cell.angle_beta   90.00
_cell.angle_gamma   90.00
#
_symmetry.space_group_name_H-M   'P 1'
#
loop_
_entity.id
_entity.type
_entity.pdbx_description
1 polymer ?
#
loop_
_entity_poly.entity_id
_entity_poly.type
_entity_poly.pdbx_seq_one_letter_code
_entity_poly.pdbx_strand_id
1 'polypeptide(L)'
;MTTNQEPTLSFEQAMEKLEQIVTQLENGDVPLEKAIELFQEGMKLSQLCGQKLEQVERKIEVLLEDEGSLTKKPFNPDGEKGEAR
;
A
#
# COMPACT_ATOMS: atom_id res chain seq x y z
N MET A 1 24.84 5.80 20.68
CA MET A 1 23.52 6.25 20.22
C MET A 1 22.74 5.01 19.84
N THR A 2 21.93 4.48 20.77
CA THR A 2 21.20 3.23 20.57
C THR A 2 19.98 3.54 19.72
N THR A 3 19.99 3.13 18.45
CA THR A 3 18.84 3.23 17.55
C THR A 3 17.78 2.24 18.02
N ASN A 4 16.82 2.72 18.80
CA ASN A 4 15.64 1.97 19.23
C ASN A 4 14.74 1.77 18.01
N GLN A 5 14.98 0.69 17.24
CA GLN A 5 14.09 0.31 16.15
C GLN A 5 12.90 -0.43 16.75
N GLU A 6 11.84 0.32 17.07
CA GLU A 6 10.50 -0.24 17.25
C GLU A 6 10.20 -1.16 16.04
N PRO A 7 9.74 -2.40 16.24
CA PRO A 7 9.48 -3.31 15.14
C PRO A 7 8.36 -2.74 14.26
N THR A 8 8.74 -2.15 13.12
CA THR A 8 7.78 -1.75 12.10
C THR A 8 7.07 -3.01 11.60
N LEU A 9 5.73 -3.02 11.69
CA LEU A 9 4.90 -4.15 11.21
C LEU A 9 5.28 -4.52 9.78
N SER A 10 5.26 -5.81 9.43
CA SER A 10 5.32 -6.26 8.03
C SER A 10 4.09 -5.80 7.24
N PHE A 11 4.12 -5.94 5.91
CA PHE A 11 2.95 -5.60 5.08
C PHE A 11 1.77 -6.51 5.43
N GLU A 12 2.03 -7.81 5.53
CA GLU A 12 1.06 -8.85 5.82
C GLU A 12 0.40 -8.62 7.19
N GLN A 13 1.20 -8.32 8.22
CA GLN A 13 0.69 -8.00 9.56
C GLN A 13 -0.12 -6.70 9.59
N ALA A 14 0.29 -5.69 8.82
CA ALA A 14 -0.45 -4.43 8.75
C ALA A 14 -1.80 -4.62 8.02
N MET A 15 -1.81 -5.45 6.97
CA MET A 15 -3.03 -5.78 6.23
C MET A 15 -4.00 -6.62 7.09
N GLU A 16 -3.50 -7.65 7.78
CA GLU A 16 -4.34 -8.48 8.66
C GLU A 16 -5.02 -7.64 9.76
N LYS A 17 -4.28 -6.71 10.38
CA LYS A 17 -4.86 -5.78 11.37
C LYS A 17 -5.87 -4.82 10.74
N LEU A 18 -5.61 -4.33 9.53
CA LEU A 18 -6.53 -3.46 8.83
C LEU A 18 -7.85 -4.17 8.52
N GLU A 19 -7.79 -5.42 8.05
CA GLU A 19 -8.96 -6.26 7.82
C GLU A 19 -9.77 -6.46 9.10
N GLN A 20 -9.11 -6.79 10.22
CA GLN A 20 -9.77 -6.94 11.52
C GLN A 20 -10.48 -5.65 11.97
N ILE A 21 -9.89 -4.48 11.72
CA ILE A 21 -10.50 -3.18 12.04
C ILE A 21 -11.72 -2.95 11.17
N VAL A 22 -11.63 -3.20 9.85
CA VAL A 22 -12.75 -3.06 8.92
C VAL A 22 -13.90 -3.96 9.36
N THR A 23 -13.64 -5.24 9.64
CA THR A 23 -14.67 -6.17 10.14
C THR A 23 -15.33 -5.67 11.42
N GLN A 24 -14.56 -5.14 12.37
CA GLN A 24 -15.12 -4.58 13.61
C GLN A 24 -16.03 -3.37 13.34
N LEU A 25 -15.62 -2.47 12.44
CA LEU A 25 -16.43 -1.29 12.07
C LEU A 25 -17.71 -1.68 11.33
N GLU A 26 -17.65 -2.70 10.48
CA GLU A 26 -18.81 -3.22 9.71
C GLU A 26 -19.84 -3.91 10.59
N ASN A 27 -19.42 -4.53 11.69
CA ASN A 27 -20.33 -5.22 12.62
C ASN A 27 -21.31 -4.27 13.34
N GLY A 28 -21.06 -2.96 13.37
CA GLY A 28 -22.02 -1.94 13.85
C GLY A 28 -22.26 -1.89 15.37
N ASP A 29 -21.85 -2.90 16.13
CA ASP A 29 -21.96 -2.97 17.60
C ASP A 29 -20.82 -2.24 18.35
N VAL A 30 -20.06 -1.40 17.67
CA VAL A 30 -18.92 -0.66 18.24
C VAL A 30 -19.38 0.72 18.74
N PRO A 31 -19.14 1.08 20.01
CA PRO A 31 -19.40 2.42 20.52
C PRO A 31 -18.73 3.51 19.68
N LEU A 32 -19.36 4.67 19.51
CA LEU A 32 -18.89 5.73 18.62
C LEU A 32 -17.44 6.15 18.92
N GLU A 33 -17.09 6.34 20.18
CA GLU A 33 -15.74 6.72 20.59
C GLU A 33 -14.72 5.67 20.14
N LYS A 34 -15.08 4.39 20.26
CA LYS A 34 -14.21 3.28 19.83
C LYS A 34 -14.13 3.17 18.31
N ALA A 35 -15.22 3.44 17.60
CA ALA A 35 -15.23 3.48 16.14
C ALA A 35 -14.30 4.56 15.59
N ILE A 36 -14.23 5.72 16.25
CA ILE A 36 -13.29 6.80 15.88
C ILE A 36 -11.84 6.36 16.08
N GLU A 37 -11.51 5.69 17.19
CA GLU A 37 -10.17 5.14 17.43
C GLU A 37 -9.78 4.11 16.37
N LEU A 38 -10.66 3.15 16.10
CA LEU A 38 -10.47 2.11 15.09
C LEU A 38 -10.28 2.71 13.70
N PHE A 39 -11.07 3.71 13.33
CA PHE A 39 -10.93 4.41 12.06
C PHE A 39 -9.56 5.09 11.93
N GLN A 40 -9.10 5.79 12.97
CA GLN A 40 -7.77 6.41 12.98
C GLN A 40 -6.64 5.39 12.86
N GLU A 41 -6.75 4.26 13.54
CA GLU A 41 -5.79 3.16 13.43
C GLU A 41 -5.81 2.55 12.02
N GLY A 42 -6.99 2.30 11.45
CA GLY A 42 -7.15 1.81 10.08
C GLY A 42 -6.51 2.75 9.05
N MET A 43 -6.69 4.07 9.20
CA MET A 43 -6.05 5.07 8.34
C MET A 43 -4.52 4.99 8.40
N LYS A 44 -3.94 4.84 9.60
CA LYS A 44 -2.48 4.68 9.77
C LYS A 44 -1.96 3.40 9.13
N LEU A 45 -2.68 2.29 9.28
CA LEU A 45 -2.31 1.01 8.68
C LEU A 45 -2.41 1.06 7.16
N SER A 46 -3.47 1.67 6.61
CA SER A 46 -3.62 1.87 5.16
C SER A 46 -2.47 2.68 4.58
N GLN A 47 -2.09 3.79 5.24
CA GLN A 47 -0.94 4.58 4.84
C GLN A 47 0.37 3.78 4.90
N LEU A 48 0.57 2.98 5.95
CA LEU A 48 1.75 2.13 6.10
C LEU A 48 1.83 1.08 4.97
N CYS A 49 0.72 0.44 4.63
CA CYS A 49 0.64 -0.51 3.51
C CYS A 49 1.02 0.17 2.19
N GLY A 50 0.46 1.34 1.89
CA GLY A 50 0.79 2.12 0.70
C GLY A 50 2.29 2.47 0.62
N GLN A 51 2.87 2.94 1.72
CA GLN A 51 4.31 3.26 1.79
C GLN A 51 5.20 2.04 1.55
N LYS A 52 4.81 0.86 2.03
CA LYS A 52 5.57 -0.37 1.79
C LYS A 52 5.52 -0.78 0.33
N LEU A 53 4.35 -0.70 -0.30
CA LEU A 53 4.20 -0.99 -1.73
C LEU A 53 5.02 -0.03 -2.59
N GLU A 54 4.97 1.28 -2.31
CA GLU A 54 5.76 2.29 -3.01
C GLU A 54 7.28 2.04 -2.86
N GLN A 55 7.73 1.57 -1.70
CA GLN A 55 9.13 1.19 -1.51
C GLN A 55 9.52 -0.04 -2.34
N VAL A 56 8.64 -1.01 -2.49
CA VAL A 56 8.89 -2.20 -3.33
C VAL A 56 8.91 -1.81 -4.79
N GLU A 57 7.95 -1.00 -5.25
CA GLU A 57 7.88 -0.49 -6.61
C GLU A 57 9.18 0.23 -7.01
N ARG A 58 9.62 1.21 -6.20
CA ARG A 58 10.89 1.91 -6.44
C ARG A 58 12.10 0.99 -6.50
N LYS A 59 12.15 -0.06 -5.66
CA LYS A 59 13.26 -1.03 -5.70
C LYS A 59 13.25 -1.80 -7.01
N ILE A 60 12.07 -2.20 -7.50
CA ILE A 60 11.94 -2.87 -8.79
C ILE A 60 12.38 -1.94 -9.92
N GLU A 61 11.96 -0.67 -9.90
CA GLU A 61 12.38 0.33 -10.90
C GLU A 61 13.90 0.48 -10.96
N VAL A 62 14.57 0.61 -9.81
CA VAL A 62 16.03 0.74 -9.75
C VAL A 62 16.73 -0.50 -10.28
N LEU A 63 16.27 -1.71 -9.94
CA LEU A 63 16.86 -2.96 -10.45
C LEU A 63 16.73 -3.08 -11.97
N LEU A 64 15.58 -2.67 -12.50
CA LEU A 64 15.28 -2.63 -13.92
C LEU A 64 16.11 -1.60 -14.70
N GLU A 65 16.43 -0.46 -14.07
CA GLU A 65 17.35 0.54 -14.63
C GLU A 65 18.80 0.06 -14.64
N ASP A 66 19.21 -0.72 -13.63
CA ASP A 66 20.59 -1.25 -13.48
C ASP A 66 20.89 -2.41 -14.45
N GLU A 67 19.89 -3.24 -14.80
CA GLU A 67 20.02 -4.32 -15.81
C GLU A 67 20.07 -3.84 -17.28
N GLY A 68 20.09 -2.52 -17.52
CA GLY A 68 20.38 -1.93 -18.83
C GLY A 68 19.31 -2.13 -19.91
N SER A 69 18.13 -2.62 -19.55
CA SER A 69 17.03 -2.84 -20.48
C SER A 69 15.73 -2.27 -19.91
N LEU A 70 15.34 -1.07 -20.34
CA LEU A 70 13.92 -0.70 -20.43
C LEU A 70 13.66 0.52 -21.32
N THR A 71 13.04 0.23 -22.47
CA THR A 71 12.18 1.20 -23.15
C THR A 71 10.86 1.26 -22.39
N LYS A 72 10.65 2.31 -21.59
CA LYS A 72 9.32 2.60 -21.00
C LYS A 72 8.34 2.86 -22.14
N LYS A 73 7.40 1.94 -22.39
CA LYS A 73 6.23 2.22 -23.23
C LYS A 73 5.15 2.84 -22.34
N PRO A 74 4.47 3.90 -22.80
CA PRO A 74 3.33 4.44 -22.07
C PRO A 74 2.25 3.36 -21.95
N PHE A 75 1.75 3.17 -20.73
CA PHE A 75 0.58 2.33 -20.51
C PHE A 75 -0.63 3.06 -21.08
N ASN A 76 -1.18 2.53 -22.17
CA ASN A 76 -2.36 3.06 -22.83
C ASN A 76 -3.56 2.15 -22.51
N PRO A 77 -4.38 2.46 -21.49
CA PRO A 77 -5.51 1.62 -21.09
C PRO A 77 -6.65 1.59 -22.12
N ASP A 78 -6.68 2.57 -23.02
CA ASP A 78 -7.61 2.62 -24.15
C ASP A 78 -6.83 2.42 -25.45
N GLY A 79 -6.77 1.17 -25.92
CA GLY A 79 -6.24 0.83 -27.25
C GLY A 79 -7.09 1.45 -28.36
N GLU A 80 -6.95 2.76 -28.58
CA GLU A 80 -7.51 3.44 -29.74
C GLU A 80 -6.85 2.87 -31.00
N LYS A 81 -7.73 2.44 -31.89
CA LYS A 81 -7.48 2.12 -33.29
C LYS A 81 -6.64 3.22 -33.93
N GLY A 82 -5.45 2.88 -34.39
CA GLY A 82 -4.66 3.80 -35.21
C GLY A 82 -3.44 3.14 -35.81
N GLU A 83 -3.54 2.79 -37.09
CA GLU A 83 -2.53 2.92 -38.16
C GLU A 83 -3.07 2.08 -39.35
N ALA A 84 -3.70 2.67 -40.38
CA ALA A 84 -3.09 3.50 -41.42
C ALA A 84 -1.88 2.81 -42.08
N ARG A 85 -2.17 1.88 -43.01
CA ARG A 85 -1.56 1.79 -44.34
C ARG A 85 -2.45 0.98 -45.28
#